data_AF-A0AAD9J492-F1
#
_entry.id   AF-A0AAD9J492-F1
#
_cell.length_a   1.000
_cell.length_b   1.000
_cell.length_c   1.000
_cell.angle_alpha   90.00
_cell.angle_beta   90.00
_cell.angle_gamma   90.00
#
_symmetry.space_group_name_H-M   'P 1'
#
loop_
_entity.id
_entity.type
_entity.pdbx_description
1 polymer ?
#
loop_
_entity_poly.entity_id
_entity_poly.type
_entity_poly.pdbx_seq_one_letter_code
_entity_poly.pdbx_strand_id
1 'polypeptide(L)'
;MCTTTTNIVVDLTNIRNNLNPKPADNKPTFSDIPVVEGFKDPYLYSYSPCKSFTDESCQDVSVCQKSEDRKFTYGAGKLDTAKFSGDYFKNELLVTYTDGERNSTVFLRCSLGEVGKLQPHGELKPGSKHYTFVLLSKNFCLAHVAHGISTGSILLIL
;
A
#
# COMPACT_ATOMS: atom_id res chain seq x y z
N MET A 1 -13.74 3.67 -5.81
CA MET A 1 -12.63 4.29 -6.58
C MET A 1 -11.37 4.21 -5.75
N CYS A 2 -10.22 3.92 -6.36
CA CYS A 2 -8.94 3.75 -5.69
C CYS A 2 -7.98 4.91 -5.99
N THR A 3 -8.56 6.10 -6.03
CA THR A 3 -7.96 7.35 -6.46
C THR A 3 -8.39 8.42 -5.47
N THR A 4 -7.48 9.30 -5.08
CA THR A 4 -7.79 10.43 -4.21
C THR A 4 -8.24 11.64 -5.04
N THR A 5 -9.17 12.43 -4.53
CA THR A 5 -9.67 13.68 -5.14
C THR A 5 -9.10 14.93 -4.47
N THR A 6 -8.14 14.80 -3.55
CA THR A 6 -7.33 15.95 -3.11
C THR A 6 -6.23 16.18 -4.15
N ASN A 7 -5.42 17.23 -3.99
CA ASN A 7 -4.43 17.72 -4.97
C ASN A 7 -3.37 16.70 -5.47
N ILE A 8 -3.48 15.42 -5.12
CA ILE A 8 -2.61 14.31 -5.53
C ILE A 8 -3.49 13.12 -5.94
N VAL A 9 -3.51 12.79 -7.23
CA VAL A 9 -4.12 11.56 -7.73
C VAL A 9 -3.10 10.43 -7.61
N VAL A 10 -3.25 9.58 -6.59
CA VAL A 10 -2.51 8.32 -6.49
C VAL A 10 -3.39 7.21 -7.05
N ASP A 11 -2.98 6.61 -8.16
CA ASP A 11 -3.66 5.46 -8.75
C ASP A 11 -2.98 4.15 -8.32
N LEU A 12 -3.59 3.48 -7.36
CA LEU A 12 -3.14 2.18 -6.87
C LEU A 12 -3.54 1.01 -7.78
N THR A 13 -4.42 1.23 -8.77
CA THR A 13 -4.97 0.19 -9.66
C THR A 13 -3.86 -0.48 -10.49
N ASN A 14 -2.88 0.32 -10.90
CA ASN A 14 -1.76 -0.15 -11.71
C ASN A 14 -0.84 -1.13 -10.97
N ILE A 15 -0.82 -1.13 -9.64
CA ILE A 15 -0.01 -2.09 -8.87
C ILE A 15 -0.50 -3.49 -9.15
N ARG A 16 -1.79 -3.75 -8.93
CA ARG A 16 -2.37 -5.09 -9.16
C ARG A 16 -2.30 -5.49 -10.63
N ASN A 17 -2.58 -4.56 -11.55
CA ASN A 17 -2.64 -4.88 -12.98
C ASN A 17 -1.27 -5.14 -13.61
N ASN A 18 -0.19 -4.57 -13.03
CA ASN A 18 1.16 -4.70 -13.59
C ASN A 18 2.01 -5.76 -12.87
N LEU A 19 1.49 -6.40 -11.82
CA LEU A 19 2.17 -7.55 -11.21
C LEU A 19 2.16 -8.77 -12.14
N ASN A 20 3.27 -9.50 -12.14
CA ASN A 20 3.43 -10.75 -12.86
C ASN A 20 3.92 -11.85 -11.88
N PRO A 21 3.14 -12.92 -11.64
CA PRO A 21 1.80 -13.17 -12.19
C PRO A 21 0.77 -12.18 -11.64
N LYS A 22 -0.27 -11.90 -12.45
CA LYS A 22 -1.40 -11.10 -12.00
C LYS A 22 -2.18 -11.88 -10.93
N PRO A 23 -2.54 -11.28 -9.79
CA PRO A 23 -3.33 -11.97 -8.78
C PRO A 23 -4.72 -12.34 -9.30
N ALA A 24 -5.17 -13.55 -9.00
CA ALA A 24 -6.53 -14.01 -9.31
C ALA A 24 -7.59 -13.13 -8.62
N ASP A 25 -8.77 -13.01 -9.22
CA ASP A 25 -9.88 -12.27 -8.62
C ASP A 25 -10.26 -12.88 -7.26
N ASN A 26 -10.64 -12.00 -6.31
CA ASN A 26 -10.90 -12.33 -4.90
C ASN A 26 -9.70 -12.91 -4.12
N LYS A 27 -8.49 -12.89 -4.68
CA LYS A 27 -7.23 -13.18 -3.96
C LYS A 27 -6.47 -11.90 -3.63
N PRO A 28 -5.75 -11.87 -2.50
CA PRO A 28 -4.94 -10.72 -2.13
C PRO A 28 -3.87 -10.46 -3.18
N THR A 29 -3.49 -9.19 -3.32
CA THR A 29 -2.45 -8.79 -4.27
C THR A 29 -1.06 -9.22 -3.79
N PHE A 30 -0.85 -9.16 -2.48
CA PHE A 30 0.30 -9.70 -1.76
C PHE A 30 -0.23 -10.65 -0.70
N SER A 31 0.21 -11.91 -0.70
CA SER A 31 -0.36 -12.95 0.17
C SER A 31 0.68 -13.49 1.14
N ASP A 32 0.29 -13.69 2.40
CA ASP A 32 1.07 -14.38 3.42
C ASP A 32 2.52 -13.86 3.54
N ILE A 33 2.72 -12.54 3.46
CA ILE A 33 4.04 -11.90 3.51
C ILE A 33 4.48 -11.80 4.98
N PRO A 34 5.66 -12.32 5.37
CA PRO A 34 6.17 -12.15 6.73
C PRO A 34 6.59 -10.71 6.98
N VAL A 35 6.76 -10.35 8.25
CA VAL A 35 7.38 -9.06 8.59
C VAL A 35 8.81 -8.99 8.10
N VAL A 36 9.26 -7.78 7.75
CA VAL A 36 10.65 -7.56 7.32
C VAL A 36 11.62 -7.80 8.49
N GLU A 37 12.84 -8.22 8.15
CA GLU A 37 13.89 -8.47 9.12
C GLU A 37 14.11 -7.26 10.05
N GLY A 38 14.27 -7.52 11.34
CA GLY A 38 14.40 -6.50 12.39
C GLY A 38 13.12 -6.20 13.17
N PHE A 39 11.94 -6.59 12.66
CA PHE A 39 10.69 -6.55 13.41
C PHE A 39 10.37 -7.93 14.01
N LYS A 40 9.80 -7.95 15.23
CA LYS A 40 9.42 -9.18 15.94
C LYS A 40 7.91 -9.29 16.02
N ASP A 41 7.31 -9.96 15.05
CA ASP A 41 5.87 -10.16 14.96
C ASP A 41 5.57 -11.52 14.27
N PRO A 42 5.05 -12.54 14.99
CA PRO A 42 4.90 -13.92 14.49
C PRO A 42 3.63 -14.08 13.63
N TYR A 43 3.44 -13.15 12.69
CA TYR A 43 2.28 -13.10 11.81
C TYR A 43 2.69 -12.86 10.36
N LEU A 44 1.87 -13.41 9.47
CA LEU A 44 1.89 -13.20 8.05
C LEU A 44 0.80 -12.19 7.68
N TYR A 45 1.06 -11.39 6.65
CA TYR A 45 0.17 -10.32 6.22
C TYR A 45 -0.18 -10.44 4.76
N SER A 46 -1.48 -10.35 4.48
CA SER A 46 -2.03 -10.29 3.13
C SER A 46 -2.63 -8.92 2.89
N TYR A 47 -2.33 -8.32 1.73
CA TYR A 47 -2.78 -6.99 1.36
C TYR A 47 -3.28 -6.95 -0.08
N SER A 48 -4.36 -6.22 -0.32
CA SER A 48 -4.82 -5.93 -1.67
C SER A 48 -5.27 -4.46 -1.76
N PRO A 49 -4.54 -3.61 -2.50
CA PRO A 49 -5.07 -2.31 -2.83
C PRO A 49 -6.25 -2.48 -3.80
N CYS A 50 -7.27 -1.64 -3.65
CA CYS A 50 -8.36 -1.43 -4.63
C CYS A 50 -9.35 -2.57 -4.89
N LYS A 51 -9.09 -3.76 -4.38
CA LYS A 51 -10.01 -4.90 -4.42
C LYS A 51 -10.01 -5.59 -3.08
N SER A 52 -11.18 -5.77 -2.51
CA SER A 52 -11.35 -6.64 -1.35
C SER A 52 -11.01 -8.08 -1.75
N PHE A 53 -10.62 -8.86 -0.75
CA PHE A 53 -10.43 -10.29 -0.88
C PHE A 53 -11.01 -10.98 0.35
N THR A 54 -11.22 -12.28 0.19
CA THR A 54 -11.65 -13.17 1.26
C THR A 54 -10.61 -14.26 1.42
N ASP A 55 -10.15 -14.45 2.65
CA ASP A 55 -9.21 -15.50 3.05
C ASP A 55 -9.56 -15.99 4.47
N GLU A 56 -10.09 -17.21 4.58
CA GLU A 56 -10.54 -17.79 5.84
C GLU A 56 -11.53 -16.88 6.60
N SER A 57 -11.17 -16.38 7.78
CA SER A 57 -12.00 -15.48 8.60
C SER A 57 -11.92 -14.01 8.16
N CYS A 58 -10.97 -13.64 7.30
CA CYS A 58 -10.91 -12.32 6.69
C CYS A 58 -11.93 -12.26 5.55
N GLN A 59 -13.04 -11.56 5.76
CA GLN A 59 -14.14 -11.46 4.80
C GLN A 59 -14.20 -10.02 4.25
N ASP A 60 -14.10 -9.88 2.93
CA ASP A 60 -14.19 -8.59 2.22
C ASP A 60 -13.21 -7.52 2.73
N VAL A 61 -11.97 -7.93 3.03
CA VAL A 61 -10.94 -7.03 3.59
C VAL A 61 -9.94 -6.57 2.54
N SER A 62 -9.25 -5.46 2.84
CA SER A 62 -8.03 -5.03 2.14
C SER A 62 -6.76 -5.51 2.83
N VAL A 63 -6.80 -5.75 4.14
CA VAL A 63 -5.66 -6.20 4.94
C VAL A 63 -6.10 -7.35 5.83
N CYS A 64 -5.32 -8.42 5.85
CA CYS A 64 -5.54 -9.59 6.69
C CYS A 64 -4.25 -9.97 7.42
N GLN A 65 -4.36 -10.29 8.70
CA GLN A 65 -3.28 -10.81 9.54
C GLN A 65 -3.55 -12.29 9.81
N LYS A 66 -2.54 -13.14 9.69
CA LYS A 66 -2.63 -14.60 9.92
C LYS A 66 -1.47 -15.05 10.79
N SER A 67 -1.72 -15.83 11.85
CA SER A 67 -0.64 -16.39 12.67
C SER A 67 0.25 -17.30 11.83
N GLU A 68 1.53 -17.41 12.16
CA GLU A 68 2.46 -18.28 11.41
C GLU A 68 1.98 -19.74 11.32
N ASP A 69 1.31 -20.23 12.38
CA ASP A 69 0.71 -21.56 12.42
C ASP A 69 -0.67 -21.66 11.73
N ARG A 70 -1.14 -20.55 11.13
CA ARG A 70 -2.40 -20.41 10.37
C ARG A 70 -3.66 -20.76 11.17
N LYS A 71 -3.59 -20.82 12.50
CA LYS A 71 -4.77 -21.11 13.34
C LYS A 71 -5.63 -19.88 13.60
N PHE A 72 -5.03 -18.70 13.55
CA PHE A 72 -5.71 -17.44 13.85
C PHE A 72 -5.58 -16.48 12.68
N THR A 73 -6.71 -15.99 12.21
CA THR A 73 -6.80 -15.07 11.10
C THR A 73 -7.70 -13.90 11.50
N TYR A 74 -7.26 -12.67 11.22
CA TYR A 74 -7.91 -11.44 11.66
C TYR A 74 -7.95 -10.41 10.53
N GLY A 75 -9.14 -9.88 10.23
CA GLY A 75 -9.27 -8.70 9.37
C GLY A 75 -8.59 -7.50 10.03
N ALA A 76 -7.75 -6.80 9.27
CA ALA A 76 -6.96 -5.66 9.76
C ALA A 76 -7.25 -4.37 9.00
N GLY A 77 -8.25 -4.37 8.11
CA GLY A 77 -8.71 -3.18 7.40
C GLY A 77 -9.62 -3.51 6.23
N LYS A 78 -10.77 -2.82 6.14
CA LYS A 78 -11.73 -2.98 5.03
C LYS A 78 -11.51 -1.97 3.92
N LEU A 79 -11.79 -2.35 2.67
CA LEU A 79 -11.58 -1.50 1.51
C LEU A 79 -12.42 -0.20 1.54
N ASP A 80 -13.65 -0.28 1.99
CA ASP A 80 -14.60 0.84 2.08
C ASP A 80 -14.20 1.91 3.12
N THR A 81 -13.28 1.56 4.03
CA THR A 81 -12.74 2.49 5.04
C THR A 81 -11.46 3.20 4.60
N ALA A 82 -11.01 2.98 3.36
CA ALA A 82 -9.77 3.56 2.84
C ALA A 82 -9.74 5.08 2.96
N LYS A 83 -8.74 5.61 3.67
CA LYS A 83 -8.47 7.06 3.75
C LYS A 83 -7.06 7.34 3.30
N PHE A 84 -6.94 8.12 2.23
CA PHE A 84 -5.66 8.60 1.72
C PHE A 84 -5.29 9.89 2.44
N SER A 85 -4.01 10.01 2.79
CA SER A 85 -3.42 11.21 3.38
C SER A 85 -1.99 11.36 2.88
N GLY A 86 -1.49 12.58 2.89
CA GLY A 86 -0.08 12.79 2.62
C GLY A 86 0.34 14.24 2.49
N ASP A 87 1.64 14.45 2.65
CA ASP A 87 2.32 15.70 2.40
C ASP A 87 3.28 15.49 1.23
N TYR A 88 2.92 16.04 0.08
CA TYR A 88 3.71 15.95 -1.15
C TYR A 88 5.14 16.46 -0.94
N PHE A 89 5.29 17.58 -0.22
CA PHE A 89 6.59 18.22 -0.02
C PHE A 89 7.50 17.43 0.92
N LYS A 90 6.92 16.49 1.68
CA LYS A 90 7.66 15.58 2.56
C LYS A 90 7.78 14.16 2.00
N ASN A 91 7.26 13.92 0.79
CA ASN A 91 7.22 12.58 0.18
C ASN A 91 6.53 11.54 1.09
N GLU A 92 5.51 11.99 1.83
CA GLU A 92 4.74 11.14 2.73
C GLU A 92 3.38 10.90 2.10
N LEU A 93 3.22 9.80 1.37
CA LEU A 93 1.92 9.33 0.89
C LEU A 93 1.53 8.09 1.68
N LEU A 94 0.31 8.06 2.20
CA LEU A 94 -0.19 6.90 2.93
C LEU A 94 -1.68 6.66 2.67
N VAL A 95 -2.08 5.42 2.85
CA VAL A 95 -3.48 5.01 2.92
C VAL A 95 -3.71 4.25 4.22
N THR A 96 -4.80 4.57 4.90
CA THR A 96 -5.22 3.89 6.12
C THR A 96 -6.49 3.09 5.86
N TYR A 97 -6.63 1.97 6.56
CA TYR A 97 -7.80 1.10 6.54
C TYR A 97 -8.17 0.74 7.98
N THR A 98 -9.46 0.56 8.26
CA THR A 98 -9.97 0.17 9.58
C THR A 98 -10.88 -1.04 9.49
N ASP A 99 -10.83 -1.91 10.51
CA ASP A 99 -11.77 -3.01 10.72
C ASP A 99 -12.01 -3.19 12.24
N GLY A 100 -13.12 -2.66 12.73
CA GLY A 100 -13.35 -2.51 14.17
C GLY A 100 -12.25 -1.65 14.83
N GLU A 101 -11.57 -2.21 15.83
CA GLU A 101 -10.47 -1.56 16.54
C GLU A 101 -9.11 -1.69 15.82
N ARG A 102 -9.04 -2.48 14.73
CA ARG A 102 -7.79 -2.69 13.98
C ARG A 102 -7.61 -1.61 12.93
N ASN A 103 -6.41 -1.04 12.88
CA ASN A 103 -6.05 0.00 11.92
C ASN A 103 -4.75 -0.36 11.20
N SER A 104 -4.79 -0.35 9.88
CA SER A 104 -3.63 -0.57 9.03
C SER A 104 -3.22 0.72 8.34
N THR A 105 -1.95 1.09 8.47
CA THR A 105 -1.34 2.20 7.74
C THR A 105 -0.36 1.66 6.70
N VAL A 106 -0.60 1.96 5.44
CA VAL A 106 0.28 1.60 4.32
C VAL A 106 0.96 2.85 3.80
N PHE A 107 2.26 2.97 4.04
CA PHE A 107 3.10 4.02 3.47
C PHE A 107 3.43 3.69 2.01
N LEU A 108 3.12 4.59 1.10
CA LEU A 108 3.37 4.47 -0.32
C LEU A 108 4.70 5.13 -0.64
N ARG A 109 5.71 4.36 -1.06
CA ARG A 109 7.05 4.87 -1.32
C ARG A 109 7.53 4.57 -2.73
N CYS A 110 8.08 5.60 -3.38
CA CYS A 110 8.74 5.47 -4.67
C CYS A 110 9.89 4.45 -4.60
N SER A 111 9.91 3.52 -5.55
CA SER A 111 11.05 2.66 -5.83
C SER A 111 11.09 2.32 -7.32
N LEU A 112 12.07 2.85 -8.04
CA LEU A 112 12.17 2.71 -9.50
C LEU A 112 12.33 1.24 -9.96
N GLY A 113 12.84 0.37 -9.09
CA GLY A 113 13.04 -1.05 -9.39
C GLY A 113 11.83 -1.94 -9.11
N GLU A 114 10.78 -1.43 -8.46
CA GLU A 114 9.67 -2.24 -7.97
C GLU A 114 8.37 -1.88 -8.70
N VAL A 115 7.64 -2.86 -9.21
CA VAL A 115 6.26 -2.62 -9.69
C VAL A 115 5.29 -2.57 -8.53
N GLY A 116 5.53 -3.41 -7.52
CA GLY A 116 4.77 -3.50 -6.28
C GLY A 116 5.48 -4.46 -5.35
N LYS A 117 5.90 -3.98 -4.18
CA LYS A 117 6.49 -4.83 -3.14
C LYS A 117 5.98 -4.39 -1.78
N LEU A 118 5.29 -5.30 -1.10
CA LEU A 118 4.83 -5.08 0.26
C LEU A 118 5.94 -5.45 1.25
N GLN A 119 6.15 -4.59 2.22
CA GLN A 119 7.05 -4.76 3.35
C GLN A 119 6.24 -4.56 4.64
N PRO A 120 5.67 -5.63 5.22
CA PRO A 120 5.03 -5.55 6.51
C PRO A 120 6.07 -5.23 7.58
N HIS A 121 5.83 -4.20 8.38
CA HIS A 121 6.51 -4.03 9.67
C HIS A 121 5.68 -4.68 10.79
N GLY A 122 4.41 -4.97 10.48
CA GLY A 122 3.49 -5.65 11.38
C GLY A 122 2.99 -4.73 12.49
N GLU A 123 2.66 -5.33 13.62
CA GLU A 123 2.24 -4.66 14.83
C GLU A 123 3.46 -4.22 15.67
N LEU A 124 3.84 -2.93 15.58
CA LEU A 124 5.05 -2.43 16.24
C LEU A 124 5.01 -2.54 17.77
N LYS A 125 3.82 -2.50 18.35
CA LYS A 125 3.57 -2.69 19.78
C LYS A 125 2.53 -3.82 19.92
N PRO A 126 2.92 -5.00 20.42
CA PRO A 126 2.01 -6.14 20.55
C PRO A 126 0.70 -5.78 21.28
N GLY A 127 -0.43 -6.13 20.69
CA GLY A 127 -1.78 -5.86 21.20
C GLY A 127 -2.30 -4.42 21.01
N SER A 128 -1.55 -3.54 20.34
CA SER A 128 -2.00 -2.18 19.97
C SER A 128 -3.08 -2.15 18.89
N LYS A 129 -3.22 -3.21 18.09
CA LYS A 129 -4.11 -3.32 16.92
C LYS A 129 -3.80 -2.29 15.81
N HIS A 130 -2.58 -1.73 15.83
CA HIS A 130 -2.07 -0.80 14.83
C HIS A 130 -0.96 -1.44 14.01
N TYR A 131 -1.20 -1.59 12.71
CA TYR A 131 -0.34 -2.32 11.78
C TYR A 131 0.30 -1.36 10.79
N THR A 132 1.60 -1.53 10.56
CA THR A 132 2.36 -0.68 9.64
C THR A 132 2.91 -1.49 8.47
N PHE A 133 2.76 -0.93 7.27
CA PHE A 133 3.26 -1.50 6.03
C PHE A 133 3.95 -0.44 5.19
N VAL A 134 4.94 -0.85 4.42
CA VAL A 134 5.49 -0.05 3.32
C VAL A 134 5.16 -0.75 2.02
N LEU A 135 4.60 -0.02 1.06
CA LEU A 135 4.37 -0.48 -0.30
C LEU A 135 5.31 0.29 -1.23
N LEU A 136 6.25 -0.43 -1.83
CA LEU A 136 7.19 0.11 -2.80
C LEU A 136 6.63 -0.02 -4.21
N SER A 137 6.66 1.05 -4.99
CA SER A 137 6.32 1.01 -6.41
C SER A 137 6.92 2.18 -7.17
N LYS A 138 7.34 1.94 -8.42
CA LYS A 138 7.71 2.99 -9.37
C LYS A 138 6.54 3.92 -9.69
N ASN A 139 5.30 3.46 -9.51
CA ASN A 139 4.11 4.28 -9.73
C ASN A 139 3.94 5.38 -8.66
N PHE A 140 4.66 5.27 -7.55
CA PHE A 140 4.72 6.31 -6.51
C PHE A 140 5.87 7.27 -6.71
N CYS A 141 6.75 6.97 -7.67
CA CYS A 141 7.69 7.94 -8.17
C CYS A 141 6.88 8.91 -9.01
N LEU A 142 6.41 9.97 -8.35
CA LEU A 142 6.04 11.16 -9.06
C LEU A 142 7.28 11.51 -9.87
N ALA A 143 7.16 11.55 -11.21
CA ALA A 143 8.13 12.31 -12.00
C ALA A 143 8.21 13.63 -11.26
N HIS A 144 9.39 14.01 -10.77
CA HIS A 144 9.63 15.36 -10.29
C HIS A 144 8.82 16.25 -11.20
N VAL A 145 7.74 16.86 -10.70
CA VAL A 145 7.17 17.99 -11.41
C VAL A 145 8.39 18.87 -11.56
N ALA A 146 8.84 19.02 -12.79
CA ALA A 146 10.00 19.79 -13.13
C ALA A 146 9.67 21.22 -12.68
N HIS A 147 9.95 21.54 -11.42
CA HIS A 147 10.27 22.87 -10.98
C HIS A 147 11.64 23.14 -11.59
N GLY A 148 11.61 23.36 -12.89
CA GLY A 148 12.70 23.30 -13.84
C GLY A 148 12.24 23.78 -15.22
N ILE A 149 11.26 24.69 -15.26
CA ILE A 149 11.27 25.73 -16.30
C ILE A 149 12.20 26.83 -15.78
N SER A 150 13.50 26.54 -15.78
CA SER A 150 14.55 27.54 -15.66
C SER A 150 14.98 27.93 -17.06
N THR A 151 14.83 29.22 -17.35
CA THR A 151 15.60 30.03 -18.31
C THR A 151 15.74 29.54 -19.75
N GLY A 152 15.00 30.21 -20.66
CA GLY A 152 15.55 30.82 -21.87
C GLY A 152 16.26 29.92 -22.89
N SER A 153 15.61 29.74 -24.05
CA SER A 153 16.32 29.77 -25.34
C SER A 153 15.39 30.38 -26.37
N ILE A 154 15.84 31.49 -26.95
CA ILE A 154 15.25 32.14 -28.12
C ILE A 154 15.38 31.16 -29.28
N LEU A 155 14.27 30.71 -29.86
CA LEU A 155 14.30 30.14 -31.20
C LEU A 155 14.14 31.29 -32.18
N LEU A 156 15.27 31.74 -32.73
CA LEU A 156 15.34 32.71 -33.83
C LEU A 156 15.17 31.89 -35.12
N ILE A 157 14.05 32.05 -35.81
CA ILE A 157 13.90 31.56 -37.18
C ILE A 157 14.21 32.75 -38.09
N LEU A 158 15.31 32.64 -38.83
CA LEU A 158 15.75 33.54 -39.90
C LEU A 158 14.84 33.43 -41.12
#